data_AF-A0A0M4MSR5-F1
#
_entry.id   AF-A0A0M4MSR5-F1
#
_cell.length_a   1.000
_cell.length_b   1.000
_cell.length_c   1.000
_cell.angle_alpha   90.00
_cell.angle_beta   90.00
_cell.angle_gamma   90.00
#
_symmetry.space_group_name_H-M   'P 1'
#
loop_
_entity.id
_entity.type
_entity.pdbx_description
1 polymer ?
#
loop_
_entity_poly.entity_id
_entity_poly.type
_entity_poly.pdbx_seq_one_letter_code
_entity_poly.pdbx_strand_id
1 'polypeptide(L)' 'MMWELLQITILRTNSKIVGTHTFRKFFQPPNSHHLKLSKRSLWLSQIFLQRIPTLTLL' A
#
# COMPACT_ATOMS: atom_id res chain seq x y z
N MET A 1 -4.77 -20.33 16.47
CA MET A 1 -5.65 -19.63 15.51
C MET A 1 -5.73 -18.12 15.76
N MET A 2 -6.01 -17.64 16.98
CA MET A 2 -6.04 -16.19 17.28
C MET A 2 -4.72 -15.47 16.96
N TRP A 3 -3.59 -16.11 17.24
CA TRP A 3 -2.25 -15.57 16.99
C TRP A 3 -1.93 -15.35 15.50
N GLU A 4 -2.45 -16.20 14.61
CA GLU A 4 -2.31 -16.03 13.16
C GLU A 4 -3.10 -14.81 12.66
N LEU A 5 -4.34 -14.66 13.14
CA LEU A 5 -5.19 -13.50 12.86
C LEU A 5 -4.57 -12.18 13.35
N LEU A 6 -3.93 -12.21 14.52
CA LEU A 6 -3.22 -11.06 15.07
C LEU A 6 -2.03 -10.67 14.18
N GLN A 7 -1.23 -11.65 13.73
CA GLN A 7 -0.11 -11.40 12.82
C GLN A 7 -0.55 -10.83 11.47
N ILE A 8 -1.64 -11.36 10.89
CA ILE A 8 -2.23 -10.85 9.64
C ILE A 8 -2.71 -9.41 9.82
N THR A 9 -3.32 -9.10 10.96
CA THR A 9 -3.80 -7.74 11.28
C THR A 9 -2.65 -6.76 11.41
N ILE A 10 -1.56 -7.16 12.06
CA ILE A 10 -0.34 -6.35 12.20
C ILE A 10 0.30 -6.11 10.83
N LEU A 11 0.44 -7.15 9.99
CA LEU A 11 1.01 -7.03 8.65
C LEU A 11 0.19 -6.12 7.74
N ARG A 12 -1.14 -6.24 7.79
CA ARG A 12 -2.08 -5.37 7.04
C ARG A 12 -1.93 -3.92 7.45
N THR A 13 -1.83 -3.67 8.75
CA THR A 13 -1.71 -2.31 9.29
C THR A 13 -0.37 -1.68 8.89
N ASN A 14 0.73 -2.42 9.01
CA ASN A 14 2.05 -1.96 8.58
C ASN A 14 2.11 -1.69 7.07
N SER A 15 1.57 -2.57 6.23
CA SER A 15 1.52 -2.36 4.78
C SER A 15 0.68 -1.14 4.40
N LYS A 16 -0.44 -0.90 5.10
CA LYS A 16 -1.27 0.30 4.89
C LYS A 16 -0.53 1.58 5.29
N ILE A 17 0.22 1.57 6.39
CA ILE A 17 1.02 2.72 6.84
C ILE A 17 2.15 3.02 5.84
N VAL A 18 2.91 2.00 5.43
CA VAL A 18 3.98 2.15 4.44
C VAL A 18 3.42 2.60 3.10
N GLY A 19 2.33 2.01 2.62
CA GLY A 19 1.66 2.37 1.38
C GLY A 19 1.16 3.82 1.38
N THR A 20 0.47 4.24 2.45
CA THR A 20 -0.05 5.62 2.59
C THR A 20 1.07 6.64 2.74
N HIS A 21 2.11 6.37 3.53
CA HIS A 21 3.25 7.26 3.70
C HIS A 21 4.05 7.42 2.39
N THR A 22 4.27 6.30 1.68
CA THR A 22 4.96 6.29 0.38
C THR A 22 4.14 7.04 -0.66
N PHE A 23 2.85 6.72 -0.79
CA PHE A 23 1.94 7.42 -1.71
C PHE A 23 1.89 8.92 -1.38
N ARG A 24 1.77 9.30 -0.11
CA ARG A 24 1.75 10.72 0.26
C ARG A 24 3.04 11.44 -0.12
N LYS A 25 4.22 10.83 0.04
CA LYS A 25 5.49 11.42 -0.41
C LYS A 25 5.64 11.47 -1.94
N PHE A 26 5.13 10.47 -2.67
CA PHE A 26 5.19 10.44 -4.14
C PHE A 26 4.18 11.37 -4.82
N PHE A 27 3.04 11.61 -4.17
CA PHE A 27 1.96 12.46 -4.69
C PHE A 27 1.96 13.87 -4.09
N GLN A 28 2.77 14.13 -3.07
CA GLN A 28 3.05 15.50 -2.64
C GLN A 28 4.01 16.14 -3.64
N PRO A 29 3.61 17.23 -4.33
CA PRO A 29 4.49 17.92 -5.27
C PRO A 29 5.54 18.71 -4.48
N PRO A 30 6.85 18.44 -4.67
CA PRO A 30 7.89 19.26 -4.05
C PRO A 30 8.16 20.47 -4.94
N ASN A 31 7.24 21.43 -5.06
CA ASN A 31 7.42 22.65 -5.88
C ASN A 31 7.97 22.45 -7.30
N SER A 32 7.93 21.23 -7.84
CA SER A 32 8.70 20.80 -8.98
C SER A 32 7.78 20.14 -9.99
N HIS A 33 7.87 20.63 -11.22
CA HIS A 33 7.04 20.24 -12.34
C HIS A 33 7.24 18.76 -12.69
N HIS A 34 6.13 18.04 -12.71
CA HIS A 34 5.86 16.88 -13.57
C HIS A 34 6.51 15.53 -13.19
N LEU A 35 6.04 14.95 -12.08
CA LEU A 35 6.14 13.51 -11.82
C LEU A 35 5.11 12.76 -12.70
N LYS A 36 5.56 12.19 -13.82
CA LYS A 36 4.71 11.39 -14.72
C LYS A 36 4.55 9.97 -14.18
N LEU A 37 3.61 9.77 -13.26
CA LEU A 37 3.27 8.44 -12.77
C LEU A 37 2.52 7.66 -13.85
N SER A 38 3.00 6.46 -14.17
CA SER A 38 2.30 5.57 -15.11
C SER A 38 1.05 4.99 -14.46
N LYS A 39 0.00 4.74 -15.25
CA LYS A 39 -1.22 4.04 -14.79
C LYS A 39 -0.89 2.71 -14.11
N ARG A 40 0.18 2.03 -14.55
CA ARG A 40 0.69 0.78 -13.97
C ARG A 40 1.23 0.98 -12.55
N SER A 41 1.95 2.08 -12.29
CA SER A 41 2.43 2.40 -10.94
C SER A 41 1.28 2.71 -9.98
N LEU A 42 0.27 3.44 -10.43
CA LEU A 42 -0.96 3.72 -9.68
C LEU A 42 -1.72 2.43 -9.32
N TRP A 43 -1.86 1.54 -10.31
CA TRP A 43 -2.51 0.25 -10.13
C TRP A 43 -1.76 -0.67 -9.15
N LEU A 44 -0.43 -0.69 -9.21
CA LEU A 44 0.40 -1.43 -8.26
C LEU A 44 0.29 -0.88 -6.83
N SER A 45 0.25 0.44 -6.65
CA SER A 45 0.03 1.05 -5.33
C SER A 45 -1.36 0.74 -4.77
N GLN A 46 -2.40 0.76 -5.62
CA GLN A 46 -3.75 0.34 -5.22
C GLN A 46 -3.81 -1.13 -4.83
N ILE A 47 -3.12 -2.02 -5.54
CA ILE A 47 -3.01 -3.43 -5.18
C ILE A 47 -2.30 -3.61 -3.84
N PHE A 48 -1.21 -2.88 -3.59
CA PHE A 48 -0.48 -2.96 -2.33
C PHE A 48 -1.35 -2.51 -1.14
N LEU A 49 -2.20 -1.51 -1.35
CA LEU A 49 -3.15 -1.01 -0.35
C LEU A 49 -4.37 -1.94 -0.15
N GLN A 50 -4.80 -2.66 -1.19
CA GLN A 50 -6.08 -3.40 -1.19
C GLN A 50 -5.94 -4.92 -1.07
N ARG A 51 -4.81 -5.51 -1.48
CA ARG A 51 -4.68 -6.96 -1.79
C ARG A 51 -3.81 -7.77 -0.82
N ILE A 52 -3.34 -7.18 0.27
CA ILE A 52 -2.58 -7.91 1.29
C ILE A 52 -3.44 -8.96 2.06
N PRO A 53 -4.78 -8.82 2.27
CA PRO A 53 -5.49 -9.81 3.08
C PRO A 53 -6.16 -10.94 2.28
N THR A 54 -6.16 -10.90 0.94
CA THR A 54 -6.99 -11.83 0.13
C THR A 54 -6.26 -13.05 -0.40
N LEU A 55 -4.92 -13.07 -0.35
CA LEU A 55 -4.12 -14.16 -0.91
C LEU A 55 -3.79 -15.29 0.08
N THR A 56 -4.31 -15.22 1.31
CA THR A 56 -4.02 -16.21 2.36
C THR A 56 -5.26 -16.95 2.88
N LEU A 57 -6.37 -16.88 2.13
CA LEU A 57 -7.63 -17.58 2.39
C LEU A 57 -8.04 -18.50 1.22
N LEU A 58 -7.09 -18.87 0.35
CA LEU A 58 -7.29 -19.85 -0.73
C LEU A 58 -6.25 -20.96 -0.60
#